data_AF-A0A3Q0JBZ3-F1
#
_entry.id   AF-A0A3Q0JBZ3-F1
#
_cell.length_a   1.000
_cell.length_b   1.000
_cell.length_c   1.000
_cell.angle_alpha   90.00
_cell.angle_beta   90.00
_cell.angle_gamma   90.00
#
_symmetry.space_group_name_H-M   'P 1'
#
loop_
_entity.id
_entity.type
_entity.pdbx_description
1 polymer ?
#
loop_
_entity_poly.entity_id
_entity_poly.type
_entity_poly.pdbx_seq_one_letter_code
_entity_poly.pdbx_strand_id
1 'polypeptide(L)' 'MENYFTSQRDNIFRNVAVLIYVFDVESRELDRDLHYYQSCLEAMLHNSPDSKVFCLIHKIDLVHENQRDV' A
#
# COMPACT_ATOMS: atom_id res chain seq x y z
N MET A 1 0.13 -6.84 11.34
CA MET A 1 0.69 -5.65 10.66
C MET A 1 0.82 -4.44 11.58
N GLU A 2 0.07 -4.35 12.70
CA GLU A 2 0.08 -3.17 13.59
C GLU A 2 1.44 -2.81 14.20
N ASN A 3 2.30 -3.80 14.49
CA ASN A 3 3.61 -3.56 15.12
C ASN A 3 4.62 -2.80 14.23
N TYR A 4 4.45 -2.82 12.91
CA TYR A 4 5.34 -2.08 11.99
C TYR A 4 5.11 -0.57 12.07
N PHE A 5 3.88 -0.13 12.34
CA PHE A 5 3.53 1.28 12.37
C PHE A 5 3.80 1.98 13.70
N THR A 6 3.93 1.24 14.80
CA THR A 6 4.04 1.83 16.14
C THR A 6 5.48 1.86 16.66
N SER A 7 6.23 0.75 16.55
CA SER A 7 7.56 0.65 17.17
C SER A 7 8.74 0.79 16.19
N GLN A 8 8.52 0.59 14.90
CA GLN A 8 9.58 0.57 13.87
C GLN A 8 9.35 1.55 12.72
N ARG A 9 8.35 2.43 12.85
CA ARG A 9 7.92 3.36 11.79
C ARG A 9 9.10 4.13 11.20
N ASP A 10 9.91 4.76 12.04
CA ASP A 10 11.03 5.59 11.57
C ASP A 10 12.12 4.78 10.87
N ASN A 11 12.34 3.52 11.26
CA ASN A 11 13.33 2.67 10.61
C ASN A 11 12.84 2.13 9.26
N ILE A 12 11.53 1.91 9.12
CA ILE A 12 10.92 1.36 7.91
C ILE A 12 10.81 2.43 6.81
N PHE A 13 10.45 3.66 7.18
CA PHE A 13 10.14 4.72 6.23
C PHE A 13 11.32 5.67 5.94
N ARG A 14 12.49 5.44 6.55
CA ARG A 14 13.71 6.23 6.30
C ARG A 14 14.50 5.67 5.12
N ASN A 15 15.03 6.57 4.28
CA ASN A 15 15.86 6.26 3.10
C ASN A 15 15.17 5.32 2.09
N VAL A 16 13.85 5.43 1.97
CA VAL A 16 13.08 4.61 1.04
C VAL A 16 13.10 5.25 -0.34
N ALA A 17 13.66 4.54 -1.32
CA ALA A 17 13.65 4.98 -2.71
C ALA A 17 12.32 4.66 -3.43
N VAL A 18 11.68 3.54 -3.07
CA VAL A 18 10.47 3.04 -3.71
C VAL A 18 9.54 2.38 -2.69
N LEU A 19 8.25 2.75 -2.70
CA LEU A 19 7.16 2.04 -2.04
C LEU A 19 6.39 1.22 -3.08
N ILE A 20 6.24 -0.07 -2.84
CA ILE A 20 5.34 -0.94 -3.63
C ILE A 20 4.23 -1.41 -2.70
N TYR A 21 3.01 -0.91 -2.91
CA TYR A 21 1.84 -1.31 -2.14
C TYR A 21 0.97 -2.26 -2.96
N VAL A 22 0.53 -3.35 -2.34
CA VAL A 22 -0.24 -4.39 -3.03
C VAL A 22 -1.65 -4.45 -2.44
N PHE A 23 -2.65 -4.21 -3.29
CA PHE A 23 -4.05 -4.39 -2.95
C PHE A 23 -4.52 -5.77 -3.42
N ASP A 24 -5.27 -6.46 -2.57
CA ASP A 24 -5.94 -7.70 -2.95
C ASP A 24 -7.31 -7.36 -3.55
N VAL A 25 -7.58 -7.81 -4.78
CA VAL A 25 -8.86 -7.52 -5.45
C VAL A 25 -10.06 -8.17 -4.76
N GLU A 26 -9.84 -9.23 -3.97
CA GLU A 26 -10.89 -9.86 -3.18
C GLU A 26 -11.06 -9.26 -1.78
N SER A 27 -10.32 -8.18 -1.45
CA SER A 27 -10.41 -7.58 -0.13
C SER A 27 -11.85 -7.12 0.15
N ARG A 28 -12.40 -7.63 1.25
CA ARG A 28 -13.72 -7.23 1.76
C ARG A 28 -13.65 -6.05 2.71
N GLU A 29 -12.45 -5.62 3.09
CA GLU A 29 -12.19 -4.53 4.04
C GLU A 29 -11.48 -3.36 3.35
N LEU A 30 -11.96 -2.95 2.17
CA LEU A 30 -11.31 -1.93 1.34
C LEU A 30 -11.02 -0.63 2.11
N ASP A 31 -11.95 -0.15 2.94
CA ASP A 31 -11.76 1.07 3.74
C ASP A 31 -10.57 0.94 4.71
N ARG A 32 -10.37 -0.25 5.29
CA ARG A 32 -9.25 -0.54 6.17
C ARG A 32 -7.94 -0.56 5.39
N ASP A 33 -7.94 -1.18 4.21
CA ASP A 33 -6.76 -1.23 3.34
C ASP A 33 -6.34 0.17 2.87
N LEU A 34 -7.32 1.01 2.52
CA LEU A 34 -7.09 2.42 2.18
C LEU A 34 -6.54 3.21 3.36
N HIS A 35 -7.06 2.99 4.57
CA HIS A 35 -6.56 3.63 5.78
C HIS A 35 -5.09 3.26 6.07
N TYR A 36 -4.73 1.98 5.89
CA TYR A 36 -3.34 1.54 6.02
C TYR A 36 -2.44 2.12 4.92
N TYR A 37 -2.91 2.13 3.68
CA TYR A 37 -2.19 2.74 2.56
C TYR A 37 -1.92 4.23 2.83
N GLN A 38 -2.92 4.98 3.27
CA GLN A 38 -2.76 6.38 3.64
C GLN A 38 -1.76 6.57 4.79
N SER A 39 -1.81 5.71 5.82
CA SER A 39 -0.86 5.75 6.94
C SER A 39 0.59 5.48 6.51
N CYS A 40 0.81 4.66 5.48
CA CYS A 40 2.10 4.47 4.83
C CYS A 40 2.54 5.73 4.08
N LEU A 41 1.65 6.32 3.28
CA LEU A 41 1.96 7.52 2.51
C LEU A 41 2.33 8.70 3.40
N GLU A 42 1.61 8.92 4.50
CA GLU A 42 1.92 9.99 5.46
C GLU A 42 3.31 9.79 6.09
N ALA A 43 3.65 8.55 6.46
CA ALA A 43 4.96 8.23 7.01
C ALA A 43 6.08 8.39 5.97
N MET A 44 5.81 8.00 4.72
CA MET A 44 6.72 8.18 3.58
C MET A 44 6.94 9.66 3.26
N LEU A 45 5.89 10.47 3.25
CA LEU A 45 5.98 11.91 3.00
C LEU A 45 6.84 12.61 4.05
N HIS A 46 6.76 12.18 5.31
CA HIS A 46 7.58 12.74 6.39
C HIS A 46 9.05 12.30 6.35
N ASN A 47 9.32 11.03 5.99
CA ASN A 47 10.66 10.44 6.16
C ASN A 47 11.45 10.30 4.85
N SER A 48 10.77 10.17 3.70
CA SER A 48 11.35 9.93 2.37
C SER A 48 10.47 10.54 1.25
N PRO A 49 10.33 11.88 1.17
CA PRO A 49 9.39 12.54 0.26
C PRO A 49 9.68 12.29 -1.23
N ASP A 50 10.93 12.02 -1.60
CA ASP A 50 11.36 11.79 -2.98
C ASP A 50 11.15 10.34 -3.46
N SER A 51 10.56 9.50 -2.61
CA SER A 51 10.28 8.11 -2.94
C SER A 51 9.30 7.96 -4.11
N LYS A 52 9.48 6.91 -4.92
CA LYS A 52 8.52 6.55 -5.97
C LYS A 52 7.48 5.59 -5.41
N VAL A 53 6.21 5.85 -5.65
CA VAL A 53 5.12 4.98 -5.19
C VAL A 53 4.54 4.20 -6.36
N PHE A 54 4.38 2.89 -6.17
CA PHE A 54 3.71 1.99 -7.10
C PHE A 54 2.60 1.23 -6.36
N CYS A 55 1.44 1.12 -6.99
CA CYS A 55 0.32 0.32 -6.50
C CYS A 55 0.09 -0.85 -7.45
N LEU A 56 0.02 -2.06 -6.89
CA LEU A 56 -0.30 -3.27 -7.63
C LEU A 56 -1.66 -3.79 -7.18
N ILE A 57 -2.58 -3.99 -8.12
CA ILE A 57 -3.79 -4.76 -7.86
C ILE A 57 -3.46 -6.22 -8.12
N HIS A 58 -3.46 -7.02 -7.06
CA HIS A 58 -3.08 -8.42 -7.07
C HIS A 58 -4.31 -9.34 -7.06
N LYS A 59 -4.08 -10.60 -7.42
CA LYS A 59 -5.10 -11.63 -7.66
C LYS A 59 -6.14 -11.25 -8.71
N ILE A 60 -5.73 -10.49 -9.72
CA ILE A 60 -6.61 -10.06 -10.84
C ILE A 60 -7.23 -11.27 -11.56
N ASP A 61 -6.60 -12.45 -11.47
CA ASP A 61 -7.11 -13.72 -11.99
C ASP A 61 -8.49 -14.10 -11.43
N LEU A 62 -8.88 -13.58 -10.27
CA LEU A 62 -10.17 -13.82 -9.62
C LEU A 62 -11.28 -12.88 -10.11
N VAL A 63 -10.92 -11.83 -10.85
CA VAL A 63 -11.89 -10.95 -11.54
C VAL A 63 -12.39 -11.65 -12.79
N HIS A 64 -13.70 -11.74 -12.99
CA HIS A 64 -14.27 -12.28 -14.23
C HIS A 64 -13.82 -11.46 -15.45
N GLU A 65 -13.48 -12.11 -16.57
CA GLU A 65 -12.96 -11.45 -17.78
C GLU A 65 -13.86 -10.30 -18.28
N ASN A 66 -15.18 -10.44 -18.18
CA ASN A 66 -16.15 -9.41 -18.55
C ASN A 66 -16.08 -8.12 -17.70
N GLN A 67 -15.30 -8.13 -16.61
CA GLN A 67 -15.07 -6.98 -15.73
C GLN A 67 -13.63 -6.44 -15.84
N ARG A 68 -12.75 -7.09 -16.62
CA ARG A 68 -11.34 -6.68 -16.78
C ARG A 68 -11.14 -5.61 -17.85
N ASP A 69 -12.05 -5.49 -18.81
CA ASP A 69 -12.01 -4.50 -19.89
C ASP A 69 -12.86 -3.26 -19.56
N VAL A 70 -12.24 -2.26 -18.91
CA VAL A 70 -12.78 -0.89 -18.79
C VAL A 70 -11.69 0.10 -19.16
#